data_AF-A0A535GRI2-F1
#
_entry.id   AF-A0A535GRI2-F1
#
_cell.length_a   1.000
_cell.length_b   1.000
_cell.length_c   1.000
_cell.angle_alpha   90.00
_cell.angle_beta   90.00
_cell.angle_gamma   90.00
#
_symmetry.space_group_name_H-M   'P 1'
#
loop_
_entity.id
_entity.type
_entity.pdbx_description
1 polymer ?
#
loop_
_entity_poly.entity_id
_entity_poly.type
_entity_poly.pdbx_seq_one_letter_code
_entity_poly.pdbx_strand_id
1 'polypeptide(L)' 'MWTDWVLAGVIALALISIPLGIYANRRAAARLRAGMPASPAKILETRLAAGEISAEEYRYERYLLEKGE' A
#
# COMPACT_ATOMS: atom_id res chain seq x y z
N MET A 1 0.74 -44.58 -12.70
CA MET A 1 0.97 -43.91 -14.00
C MET A 1 0.00 -42.75 -14.23
N TRP A 2 -1.32 -42.94 -14.39
CA TRP A 2 -2.27 -41.81 -14.55
C TRP A 2 -2.31 -40.89 -13.33
N THR A 3 -2.31 -41.45 -12.13
CA THR A 3 -2.29 -40.74 -10.85
C THR A 3 -1.06 -39.86 -10.66
N ASP A 4 0.11 -40.27 -11.18
CA ASP A 4 1.36 -39.52 -11.06
C ASP A 4 1.32 -38.22 -11.88
N TRP A 5 0.71 -38.27 -13.07
CA TRP A 5 0.47 -37.09 -13.91
C TRP A 5 -0.51 -36.10 -13.28
N VAL A 6 -1.57 -36.61 -12.63
CA VAL A 6 -2.53 -35.77 -11.90
C VAL A 6 -1.84 -35.09 -10.72
N LEU A 7 -1.03 -35.82 -9.96
CA LEU A 7 -0.29 -35.28 -8.82
C LEU A 7 0.70 -34.19 -9.25
N ALA A 8 1.45 -34.44 -10.33
CA ALA A 8 2.39 -33.46 -10.90
C ALA A 8 1.68 -32.18 -11.37
N GLY A 9 0.50 -32.32 -11.99
CA GLY A 9 -0.32 -31.18 -12.42
C GLY A 9 -0.76 -30.29 -11.25
N VAL A 10 -1.22 -30.89 -10.15
CA VAL A 10 -1.63 -30.14 -8.95
C VAL A 10 -0.45 -29.43 -8.30
N ILE A 11 0.71 -30.08 -8.22
CA ILE A 11 1.94 -29.48 -7.66
C ILE A 11 2.39 -28.28 -8.51
N ALA A 12 2.41 -28.44 -9.83
CA ALA A 12 2.77 -27.35 -10.74
C ALA A 12 1.81 -26.16 -10.61
N LEU A 13 0.50 -26.42 -10.51
CA LEU A 13 -0.51 -25.38 -10.33
C LEU A 13 -0.32 -24.63 -9.00
N ALA A 14 -0.02 -25.36 -7.92
CA ALA A 14 0.25 -24.78 -6.61
C ALA A 14 1.50 -23.88 -6.66
N LEU A 15 2.58 -24.34 -7.29
CA LEU A 15 3.82 -23.57 -7.44
C LEU A 15 3.63 -22.27 -8.24
N ILE A 16 2.75 -22.27 -9.25
CA ILE A 16 2.45 -21.07 -10.04
C ILE A 16 1.49 -20.12 -9.30
N SER A 17 0.58 -20.66 -8.49
CA SER A 17 -0.41 -19.86 -7.76
C SER A 17 0.23 -18.95 -6.70
N ILE A 18 1.32 -19.39 -6.06
CA ILE A 18 2.03 -18.64 -5.01
C ILE A 18 2.60 -17.30 -5.54
N PRO A 19 3.46 -17.27 -6.58
CA PRO A 19 4.00 -16.01 -7.10
C PRO A 19 2.90 -15.13 -7.71
N LEU A 20 1.87 -15.72 -8.33
CA LEU A 20 0.74 -14.98 -8.87
C LEU A 20 -0.05 -14.27 -7.77
N GLY A 21 -0.29 -14.95 -6.65
CA GLY A 21 -0.93 -14.37 -5.47
C GLY A 21 -0.11 -13.24 -4.84
N ILE A 22 1.21 -13.40 -4.74
CA ILE A 22 2.12 -12.34 -4.25
C ILE A 22 2.06 -11.11 -5.17
N TYR A 23 2.12 -11.32 -6.49
CA TYR A 23 2.06 -10.25 -7.47
C TYR A 23 0.71 -9.50 -7.42
N ALA A 24 -0.40 -10.23 -7.38
CA ALA A 24 -1.75 -9.67 -7.28
C ALA A 24 -1.93 -8.86 -5.99
N ASN A 25 -1.48 -9.37 -4.84
CA ASN A 25 -1.54 -8.67 -3.56
C ASN A 25 -0.70 -7.39 -3.57
N ARG A 26 0.52 -7.42 -4.13
CA ARG A 26 1.36 -6.21 -4.26
C ARG A 26 0.68 -5.15 -5.12
N ARG A 27 0.09 -5.55 -6.25
CA ARG A 27 -0.61 -4.64 -7.16
C ARG A 27 -1.89 -4.07 -6.54
N ALA A 28 -2.65 -4.89 -5.81
CA ALA A 28 -3.83 -4.46 -5.08
C ALA A 28 -3.47 -3.50 -3.95
N ALA A 29 -2.43 -3.81 -3.15
CA ALA A 29 -1.94 -2.93 -2.10
C ALA A 29 -1.44 -1.59 -2.65
N ALA A 30 -0.76 -1.58 -3.80
CA ALA A 30 -0.34 -0.35 -4.47
C ALA A 30 -1.54 0.49 -4.95
N ARG A 31 -2.57 -0.15 -5.53
CA ARG A 31 -3.82 0.53 -5.93
C ARG A 31 -4.61 1.06 -4.74
N LEU A 32 -4.67 0.31 -3.64
CA LEU A 32 -5.28 0.76 -2.39
C LEU A 32 -4.51 1.94 -1.80
N ARG A 33 -3.18 1.91 -1.79
CA ARG A 33 -2.35 3.04 -1.36
C ARG A 33 -2.50 4.26 -2.27
N ALA A 34 -2.70 4.06 -3.56
CA ALA A 34 -2.95 5.13 -4.52
C ALA A 34 -4.38 5.70 -4.45
N GLY A 35 -5.36 4.87 -4.06
CA GLY A 35 -6.76 5.27 -3.93
C GLY A 35 -7.16 5.74 -2.53
N MET A 36 -6.33 5.52 -1.51
CA MET A 36 -6.54 6.13 -0.21
C MET A 36 -6.19 7.62 -0.30
N PRO A 37 -7.12 8.54 0.03
CA PRO A 37 -6.75 9.94 0.18
C PRO A 37 -5.61 9.98 1.21
N ALA A 38 -4.50 10.62 0.84
CA ALA A 38 -3.41 10.82 1.78
C ALA A 38 -4.03 11.48 3.02
N SER A 39 -3.79 10.91 4.21
CA SER A 39 -4.31 11.50 5.44
C SER A 39 -3.87 12.98 5.49
N PRO A 40 -4.70 13.90 6.00
CA PRO A 40 -4.33 15.32 6.08
C PRO A 40 -2.96 15.55 6.71
N ALA A 41 -2.59 14.74 7.71
CA ALA A 41 -1.26 14.70 8.31
C ALA A 41 -0.14 14.34 7.32
N LYS A 42 -0.36 13.35 6.45
CA LYS A 42 0.61 12.93 5.43
C LYS A 42 0.78 13.98 4.32
N ILE A 43 -0.29 14.71 3.99
CA ILE A 43 -0.22 15.85 3.06
C ILE A 43 0.66 16.94 3.67
N LEU A 44 0.44 17.27 4.94
CA LEU A 44 1.27 18.23 5.69
C LEU A 44 2.75 17.84 5.73
N GLU A 45 3.05 16.58 6.04
CA GLU A 45 4.42 16.07 6.03
C GLU A 45 5.07 16.18 4.65
N THR A 46 4.31 15.91 3.58
CA THR A 46 4.79 16.04 2.21
C THR A 46 5.06 17.50 1.84
N ARG A 47 4.18 18.43 2.23
CA ARG A 47 4.35 19.86 2.00
C ARG A 47 5.55 20.44 2.76
N LEU A 48 5.79 19.98 3.99
CA LEU A 48 6.98 20.35 4.76
C LEU A 48 8.26 19.81 4.09
N ALA A 49 8.24 18.55 3.64
CA ALA A 49 9.37 17.93 2.95
C ALA A 49 9.66 18.58 1.58
N ALA A 50 8.63 19.07 0.89
CA ALA A 50 8.75 19.83 -0.34
C ALA A 50 9.21 21.29 -0.12
N GLY A 51 9.26 21.75 1.14
CA GLY A 51 9.61 23.13 1.48
C GLY A 51 8.51 24.14 1.14
N GLU A 52 7.28 23.68 0.89
CA GLU A 52 6.14 24.54 0.56
C GLU A 52 5.57 25.27 1.78
N ILE A 53 5.84 24.76 2.98
CA ILE A 53 5.41 25.34 4.26
C ILE A 53 6.58 25.40 5.23
N SER A 54 6.56 26.38 6.12
CA SER A 54 7.53 26.50 7.20
C SER A 54 7.28 25.48 8.32
N ALA A 55 8.29 25.23 9.15
CA ALA A 55 8.17 24.36 10.32
C ALA A 55 7.21 24.90 11.40
N GLU A 56 6.89 26.20 11.37
CA GLU A 56 5.89 26.83 12.25
C GLU A 56 4.47 26.59 11.72
N GLU A 57 4.25 26.82 10.42
CA GLU A 57 2.96 26.54 9.77
C GLU A 57 2.58 25.06 9.88
N TYR A 58 3.56 24.16 9.69
CA TYR A 58 3.34 22.73 9.89
C TYR A 58 2.86 22.39 11.31
N ARG A 59 3.47 22.99 12.34
CA ARG A 59 3.08 22.75 13.74
C ARG A 59 1.67 23.27 14.03
N TYR A 60 1.33 24.43 13.48
CA TYR A 60 0.00 25.02 13.64
C TYR A 60 -1.08 24.19 12.93
N GLU A 61 -0.88 23.83 11.65
CA GLU A 61 -1.84 23.02 10.91
C GLU A 61 -2.00 21.61 11.50
N ARG A 62 -0.92 21.01 12.01
CA ARG A 62 -0.98 19.73 12.73
C ARG A 62 -1.77 19.83 14.04
N TYR A 63 -1.56 20.89 14.81
CA TYR A 63 -2.33 21.14 16.04
C TYR A 63 -3.82 21.33 15.76
N LEU A 64 -4.18 22.04 14.68
CA LEU A 64 -5.57 22.20 14.27
C LEU A 64 -6.22 20.87 13.88
N LEU A 65 -5.49 20.00 13.17
CA LEU A 65 -5.97 18.67 12.84
C LEU A 65 -6.20 17.80 14.09
N GLU A 66 -5.30 17.84 15.06
CA GLU A 66 -5.42 17.09 16.32
C GLU A 66 -6.53 17.60 17.25
N LYS A 67 -7.00 18.84 17.05
CA LYS A 67 -8.09 19.46 17.85
C LYS A 67 -9.45 19.48 17.14
N GLY A 68 -9.46 19.21 15.83
CA GLY A 68 -10.67 19.19 15.01
C GLY A 68 -11.36 17.82 14.93
N GLU A 69 -10.71 16.76 15.42
CA GLU A 69 -11.29 15.44 15.74
C GLU A 69 -11.76 15.37 17.20
#